data_AF-A0AAN7C7R7-F1
#
_entry.id   AF-A0AAN7C7R7-F1
#
_cell.length_a   1.000
_cell.length_b   1.000
_cell.length_c   1.000
_cell.angle_alpha   90.00
_cell.angle_beta   90.00
_cell.angle_gamma   90.00
#
_symmetry.space_group_name_H-M   'P 1'
#
loop_
_entity.id
_entity.type
_entity.pdbx_description
1 polymer ?
#
loop_
_entity_poly.entity_id
_entity_poly.type
_entity_poly.pdbx_seq_one_letter_code
_entity_poly.pdbx_strand_id
1 'polypeptide(L)'
;MFIGDWKENTARLIELEEADDSVVEAMLRFMYYFDYNNIHGVSTRIFNAQVYSFADKYMIPALKDLAEKEFQAAITTGWAMDDFPLAAAEVYNSTPEDDRGLRDLAGEVAGESIKRLLQDEQFRNLLRENL
;
A
#
# COMPACT_ATOMS: atom_id res chain seq x y z
N MET A 1 -17.86 15.98 5.47
CA MET A 1 -17.72 15.11 4.29
C MET A 1 -19.05 14.86 3.57
N PHE A 2 -20.24 15.01 4.17
CA PHE A 2 -21.55 14.82 3.49
C PHE A 2 -22.47 16.06 3.53
N ILE A 3 -21.93 17.27 3.48
CA ILE A 3 -22.75 18.50 3.51
C ILE A 3 -22.64 19.17 2.13
N GLY A 4 -23.72 19.13 1.35
CA GLY A 4 -23.86 19.77 0.04
C GLY A 4 -24.82 19.03 -0.90
N ASP A 5 -25.27 19.72 -1.96
CA ASP A 5 -26.17 19.18 -3.00
C ASP A 5 -25.43 18.32 -4.04
N TRP A 6 -24.59 17.40 -3.56
CA TRP A 6 -23.88 16.45 -4.40
C TRP A 6 -24.78 15.25 -4.72
N LYS A 7 -24.66 14.70 -5.94
CA LYS A 7 -25.47 13.55 -6.38
C LYS A 7 -25.38 12.35 -5.41
N GLU A 8 -24.22 12.13 -4.80
CA GLU A 8 -23.99 11.06 -3.81
C GLU A 8 -24.93 11.18 -2.60
N ASN A 9 -25.26 12.40 -2.19
CA ASN A 9 -26.14 12.67 -1.05
C ASN A 9 -27.57 12.15 -1.29
N THR A 10 -28.05 12.22 -2.53
CA THR A 10 -29.40 11.75 -2.89
C THR A 10 -29.42 10.27 -3.29
N ALA A 11 -28.33 9.76 -3.87
CA ALA A 11 -28.26 8.39 -4.39
C ALA A 11 -28.03 7.32 -3.31
N ARG A 12 -27.53 7.70 -2.12
CA ARG A 12 -27.07 6.75 -1.07
C ARG A 12 -26.05 5.73 -1.59
N LEU A 13 -25.30 6.11 -2.61
CA LEU A 13 -24.31 5.28 -3.30
C LEU A 13 -23.03 6.11 -3.46
N ILE A 14 -21.90 5.52 -3.07
CA ILE A 14 -20.56 6.06 -3.31
C ILE A 14 -19.83 4.98 -4.10
N GLU A 15 -19.44 5.29 -5.33
CA GLU A 15 -18.69 4.38 -6.19
C GLU A 15 -17.18 4.60 -5.96
N LEU A 16 -16.45 3.52 -5.68
CA LEU A 16 -15.01 3.53 -5.45
C LEU A 16 -14.33 2.76 -6.59
N GLU A 17 -14.43 3.27 -7.83
CA GLU A 17 -14.06 2.53 -9.06
C GLU A 17 -12.60 2.08 -9.13
N GLU A 18 -11.70 2.76 -8.42
CA GLU A 18 -10.25 2.52 -8.52
C GLU A 18 -9.69 1.56 -7.45
N ALA A 19 -10.52 1.05 -6.56
CA ALA A 19 -10.06 0.24 -5.44
C ALA A 19 -10.38 -1.24 -5.63
N ASP A 20 -9.38 -2.08 -5.41
CA ASP A 20 -9.58 -3.52 -5.31
C ASP A 20 -10.54 -3.83 -4.13
N ASP A 21 -11.45 -4.77 -4.35
CA ASP A 21 -12.46 -5.17 -3.35
C ASP A 21 -11.83 -5.50 -1.99
N SER A 22 -10.62 -6.08 -1.99
CA SER A 22 -9.89 -6.42 -0.77
C SER A 22 -9.45 -5.18 0.03
N VAL A 23 -9.08 -4.09 -0.65
CA VAL A 23 -8.66 -2.83 -0.04
C VAL A 23 -9.87 -2.09 0.54
N VAL A 24 -10.99 -2.10 -0.17
CA VAL A 24 -12.26 -1.55 0.34
C VAL A 24 -12.73 -2.33 1.56
N GLU A 25 -12.63 -3.66 1.52
CA GLU A 25 -12.94 -4.49 2.69
C GLU A 25 -12.01 -4.18 3.87
N ALA A 26 -10.72 -3.96 3.62
CA ALA A 26 -9.76 -3.57 4.65
C ALA A 26 -10.15 -2.24 5.31
N MET A 27 -10.51 -1.24 4.51
CA MET A 27 -11.01 0.05 5.00
C MET A 27 -12.26 -0.14 5.88
N LEU A 28 -13.25 -0.93 5.41
CA LEU A 28 -14.47 -1.18 6.18
C LEU A 28 -14.19 -1.91 7.49
N ARG A 29 -13.31 -2.91 7.49
CA ARG A 29 -12.88 -3.60 8.72
C ARG A 29 -12.22 -2.64 9.68
N PHE A 30 -11.32 -1.78 9.18
CA PHE A 30 -10.67 -0.78 10.00
C PHE A 30 -11.67 0.18 10.64
N MET A 31 -12.68 0.65 9.91
CA MET A 31 -13.70 1.55 10.46
C MET A 31 -14.51 0.94 11.61
N TYR A 32 -14.71 -0.37 11.61
CA TYR A 32 -15.50 -1.07 12.64
C TYR A 32 -14.66 -1.67 13.77
N TYR A 33 -13.42 -2.07 13.49
CA TYR A 33 -12.59 -2.85 14.41
C TYR A 33 -11.25 -2.18 14.74
N PHE A 34 -10.94 -1.04 14.12
CA PHE A 34 -9.64 -0.37 14.18
C PHE A 34 -8.47 -1.26 13.73
N ASP A 35 -8.77 -2.27 12.91
CA ASP A 35 -7.84 -3.26 12.41
C ASP A 35 -8.31 -3.81 11.05
N TYR A 36 -7.39 -4.36 10.26
CA TYR A 36 -7.70 -5.05 9.01
C TYR A 36 -6.79 -6.27 8.81
N ASN A 37 -7.21 -7.20 7.96
CA ASN A 37 -6.45 -8.42 7.70
C ASN A 37 -6.45 -8.74 6.21
N ASN A 38 -5.33 -9.27 5.71
CA ASN A 38 -5.21 -9.79 4.35
C ASN A 38 -5.87 -11.17 4.25
N ILE A 39 -7.20 -11.21 4.17
CA ILE A 39 -7.98 -12.46 4.18
C ILE A 39 -8.00 -13.18 2.83
N HIS A 40 -7.62 -12.48 1.74
CA HIS A 40 -7.69 -12.99 0.38
C HIS A 40 -6.39 -13.68 -0.07
N GLY A 41 -5.38 -13.74 0.81
CA GLY A 41 -4.13 -14.47 0.56
C GLY A 41 -3.24 -13.83 -0.51
N VAL A 42 -3.44 -12.54 -0.80
CA VAL A 42 -2.56 -11.76 -1.66
C VAL A 42 -1.19 -11.60 -0.97
N SER A 43 -0.16 -11.12 -1.66
CA SER A 43 1.07 -10.70 -0.97
C SER A 43 0.74 -9.66 0.10
N THR A 44 1.04 -9.95 1.37
CA THR A 44 0.81 -9.00 2.47
C THR A 44 1.56 -7.68 2.26
N ARG A 45 2.72 -7.71 1.60
CA ARG A 45 3.52 -6.52 1.30
C ARG A 45 2.80 -5.64 0.27
N ILE A 46 2.39 -6.23 -0.85
CA ILE A 46 1.64 -5.51 -1.90
C ILE A 46 0.32 -4.98 -1.35
N PHE A 47 -0.41 -5.82 -0.62
CA PHE A 47 -1.69 -5.46 -0.03
C PHE A 47 -1.57 -4.26 0.93
N ASN A 48 -0.60 -4.27 1.84
CA ASN A 48 -0.41 -3.14 2.76
C ASN A 48 0.00 -1.85 2.03
N ALA A 49 0.77 -1.94 0.93
CA ALA A 49 1.08 -0.77 0.09
C ALA A 49 -0.19 -0.19 -0.58
N GLN A 50 -1.08 -1.05 -1.07
CA GLN A 50 -2.37 -0.62 -1.65
C GLN A 50 -3.31 0.00 -0.61
N VAL A 51 -3.38 -0.58 0.60
CA VAL A 51 -4.17 0.00 1.70
C VAL A 51 -3.62 1.37 2.09
N TYR A 52 -2.29 1.54 2.12
CA TYR A 52 -1.65 2.81 2.42
C TYR A 52 -2.01 3.91 1.41
N SER A 53 -1.83 3.65 0.11
CA SER A 53 -2.13 4.63 -0.94
C SER A 53 -3.63 4.94 -1.01
N PHE A 54 -4.49 3.94 -0.82
CA PHE A 54 -5.93 4.14 -0.69
C PHE A 54 -6.28 5.02 0.51
N ALA A 55 -5.71 4.75 1.69
CA ALA A 55 -5.97 5.52 2.89
C ALA A 55 -5.54 6.99 2.75
N ASP A 56 -4.44 7.25 2.05
CA ASP A 56 -4.02 8.61 1.71
C ASP A 56 -5.02 9.30 0.77
N LYS A 57 -5.38 8.64 -0.34
CA LYS A 57 -6.33 9.15 -1.32
C LYS A 57 -7.68 9.54 -0.71
N TYR A 58 -8.19 8.74 0.21
CA TYR A 58 -9.47 8.97 0.88
C TYR A 58 -9.34 9.73 2.21
N MET A 59 -8.15 10.25 2.54
CA MET A 59 -7.87 11.03 3.74
C MET A 59 -8.31 10.33 5.03
N ILE A 60 -7.81 9.10 5.23
CA ILE A 60 -8.02 8.28 6.43
C ILE A 60 -6.67 8.09 7.15
N PRO A 61 -6.15 9.12 7.87
CA PRO A 61 -4.78 9.09 8.41
C PRO A 61 -4.50 7.90 9.32
N ALA A 62 -5.45 7.52 10.18
CA ALA A 62 -5.26 6.42 11.09
C ALA A 62 -5.16 5.04 10.39
N LEU A 63 -5.79 4.88 9.22
CA LEU A 63 -5.63 3.68 8.40
C LEU A 63 -4.27 3.71 7.68
N LYS A 64 -3.86 4.88 7.18
CA LYS A 64 -2.55 5.08 6.56
C LYS A 64 -1.42 4.71 7.54
N ASP A 65 -1.49 5.22 8.78
CA ASP A 65 -0.54 4.92 9.85
C ASP A 65 -0.49 3.43 10.22
N LEU A 66 -1.64 2.75 10.20
CA LEU A 66 -1.69 1.31 10.44
C LEU A 66 -1.07 0.54 9.28
N ALA A 67 -1.42 0.89 8.04
CA ALA A 67 -0.88 0.25 6.85
C ALA A 67 0.64 0.41 6.72
N GLU A 68 1.19 1.55 7.14
CA GLU A 68 2.63 1.77 7.23
C GLU A 68 3.32 0.78 8.16
N LYS A 69 2.76 0.60 9.38
CA LYS A 69 3.30 -0.33 10.38
C LYS A 69 3.21 -1.78 9.90
N GLU A 70 2.07 -2.16 9.33
CA GLU A 70 1.86 -3.51 8.79
C GLU A 70 2.78 -3.78 7.58
N PHE A 71 3.00 -2.79 6.71
CA PHE A 71 3.96 -2.88 5.61
C PHE A 71 5.38 -3.06 6.14
N GLN A 72 5.81 -2.22 7.10
CA GLN A 72 7.12 -2.33 7.74
C GLN A 72 7.34 -3.72 8.35
N ALA A 73 6.35 -4.26 9.06
CA ALA A 73 6.41 -5.61 9.62
C ALA A 73 6.55 -6.67 8.49
N ALA A 74 5.78 -6.53 7.41
CA ALA A 74 5.78 -7.48 6.30
C ALA A 74 7.10 -7.49 5.50
N ILE A 75 7.75 -6.33 5.30
CA ILE A 75 9.00 -6.24 4.54
C ILE A 75 10.24 -6.61 5.37
N THR A 76 10.17 -6.45 6.70
CA THR A 76 11.27 -6.79 7.61
C THR A 76 11.25 -8.25 8.06
N THR A 77 10.12 -8.94 7.88
CA THR A 77 9.96 -10.36 8.25
C THR A 77 9.92 -11.27 7.01
N GLY A 78 10.55 -12.44 7.11
CA GLY A 78 10.52 -13.48 6.07
C GLY A 78 11.63 -13.37 5.01
N TRP A 79 12.49 -14.39 4.95
CA TRP A 79 13.61 -14.49 4.00
C TRP A 79 13.21 -14.69 2.54
N ALA A 80 11.97 -15.12 2.28
CA ALA A 80 11.41 -15.18 0.93
C ALA A 80 10.95 -13.78 0.52
N MET A 81 11.89 -12.99 -0.01
CA MET A 81 11.64 -11.66 -0.57
C MET A 81 11.35 -11.74 -2.08
N ASP A 82 10.72 -12.82 -2.54
CA ASP A 82 10.48 -13.04 -3.97
C ASP A 82 9.47 -12.03 -4.53
N ASP A 83 8.58 -11.51 -3.69
CA ASP A 83 7.59 -10.49 -4.03
C ASP A 83 8.00 -9.07 -3.60
N PHE A 84 9.17 -8.89 -2.96
CA PHE A 84 9.64 -7.55 -2.55
C PHE A 84 9.80 -6.60 -3.75
N PRO A 85 10.39 -6.99 -4.89
CA PRO A 85 10.49 -6.11 -6.06
C PRO A 85 9.13 -5.61 -6.53
N LEU A 86 8.10 -6.46 -6.48
CA LEU A 86 6.72 -6.09 -6.84
C LEU A 86 6.09 -5.16 -5.80
N ALA A 87 6.31 -5.43 -4.51
CA ALA A 87 5.83 -4.53 -3.45
C ALA A 87 6.50 -3.15 -3.49
N ALA A 88 7.81 -3.11 -3.78
CA ALA A 88 8.50 -1.85 -4.00
C ALA A 88 7.93 -1.12 -5.22
N ALA A 89 7.66 -1.83 -6.32
CA ALA A 89 7.06 -1.23 -7.52
C ALA A 89 5.71 -0.60 -7.19
N GLU A 90 4.86 -1.32 -6.45
CA GLU A 90 3.57 -0.84 -5.99
C GLU A 90 3.71 0.45 -5.16
N VAL A 91 4.67 0.49 -4.23
CA VAL A 91 4.95 1.70 -3.44
C VAL A 91 5.30 2.88 -4.33
N TYR A 92 6.27 2.73 -5.23
CA TYR A 92 6.72 3.83 -6.09
C TYR A 92 5.66 4.27 -7.11
N ASN A 93 4.78 3.37 -7.55
CA ASN A 93 3.72 3.67 -8.51
C ASN A 93 2.47 4.28 -7.89
N SER A 94 2.16 3.94 -6.63
CA SER A 94 0.91 4.35 -5.96
C SER A 94 1.07 5.51 -4.99
N THR A 95 2.30 5.95 -4.71
CA THR A 95 2.59 7.10 -3.84
C THR A 95 3.30 8.21 -4.61
N PRO A 96 3.05 9.50 -4.32
CA PRO A 96 3.81 10.60 -4.91
C PRO A 96 5.24 10.69 -4.34
N GLU A 97 6.15 11.41 -5.02
CA GLU A 97 7.57 11.49 -4.63
C GLU A 97 7.83 12.12 -3.26
N ASP A 98 6.95 13.01 -2.82
CA ASP A 98 7.01 13.67 -1.51
C ASP A 98 6.43 12.83 -0.37
N ASP A 99 5.72 11.75 -0.68
CA ASP A 99 5.32 10.76 0.32
C ASP A 99 6.49 9.83 0.64
N ARG A 100 7.18 10.15 1.73
CA ARG A 100 8.39 9.44 2.16
C ARG A 100 8.13 8.21 3.03
N GLY A 101 6.89 7.94 3.44
CA GLY A 101 6.60 6.87 4.41
C GLY A 101 7.02 5.49 3.90
N LEU A 102 6.28 4.93 2.95
CA LEU A 102 6.63 3.61 2.39
C LEU A 102 7.88 3.65 1.50
N ARG A 103 8.14 4.77 0.83
CA ARG A 103 9.31 4.92 -0.07
C ARG A 103 10.62 4.77 0.69
N ASP A 104 10.74 5.36 1.87
CA ASP A 104 11.97 5.27 2.67
C ASP A 104 12.16 3.87 3.24
N LEU A 105 11.09 3.25 3.74
CA LEU A 105 11.12 1.86 4.19
C LEU A 105 11.56 0.89 3.08
N ALA A 106 11.02 1.05 1.86
CA ALA A 106 11.42 0.24 0.72
C ALA A 106 12.89 0.47 0.34
N GLY A 107 13.35 1.73 0.36
CA GLY A 107 14.75 2.08 0.09
C GLY A 107 15.74 1.49 1.11
N GLU A 108 15.40 1.54 2.39
CA GLU A 108 16.20 0.97 3.47
C GLU A 108 16.37 -0.54 3.31
N VAL A 109 15.26 -1.28 3.16
CA VAL A 109 15.30 -2.75 2.99
C VAL A 109 16.03 -3.14 1.71
N ALA A 110 15.84 -2.39 0.62
CA ALA A 110 16.56 -2.58 -0.62
C ALA A 110 18.08 -2.41 -0.44
N GLY A 111 18.51 -1.40 0.30
CA GLY A 111 19.91 -1.14 0.61
C GLY A 111 20.56 -2.27 1.41
N GLU A 112 19.88 -2.78 2.43
CA GLU A 112 20.34 -3.92 3.24
C GLU A 112 20.46 -5.22 2.43
N SER A 113 19.57 -5.39 1.44
CA SER A 113 19.44 -6.61 0.64
C SER A 113 20.01 -6.51 -0.77
N ILE A 114 20.72 -5.43 -1.09
CA ILE A 114 21.04 -5.01 -2.46
C ILE A 114 21.77 -6.08 -3.27
N LYS A 115 22.71 -6.81 -2.65
CA LYS A 115 23.51 -7.85 -3.34
C LYS A 115 22.64 -8.98 -3.91
N ARG A 116 21.56 -9.33 -3.22
CA ARG A 116 20.61 -10.36 -3.65
C ARG A 116 19.62 -9.79 -4.66
N LEU A 117 19.07 -8.61 -4.38
CA LEU A 117 18.10 -7.95 -5.24
C LEU A 117 18.66 -7.59 -6.63
N LEU A 118 19.96 -7.32 -6.74
CA LEU A 118 20.61 -7.11 -8.05
C LEU A 118 20.65 -8.36 -8.94
N GLN A 119 20.31 -9.54 -8.42
CA GLN A 119 20.13 -10.76 -9.22
C GLN A 119 18.71 -10.85 -9.81
N ASP A 120 17.77 -10.04 -9.31
CA ASP A 120 16.38 -9.99 -9.74
C ASP A 120 16.20 -8.95 -10.86
N GLU A 121 15.63 -9.37 -11.99
CA GLU A 121 15.44 -8.49 -13.15
C GLU A 121 14.38 -7.41 -12.91
N GLN A 122 13.31 -7.74 -12.18
CA GLN A 122 12.23 -6.80 -11.89
C GLN A 122 12.75 -5.65 -11.03
N PHE A 123 13.54 -5.97 -10.00
CA PHE A 123 14.14 -4.96 -9.15
C PHE A 123 15.11 -4.04 -9.91
N ARG A 124 15.89 -4.59 -10.84
CA ARG A 124 16.80 -3.79 -11.67
C ARG A 124 16.05 -2.84 -12.60
N ASN A 125 14.88 -3.23 -13.12
CA ASN A 125 14.05 -2.36 -13.93
C ASN A 125 13.43 -1.24 -13.11
N LEU A 126 12.91 -1.56 -11.92
CA LEU A 126 12.39 -0.57 -10.98
C LEU A 126 13.42 0.53 -10.65
N LEU A 127 14.67 0.14 -10.38
CA LEU A 127 15.75 1.10 -10.13
C LEU A 127 16.02 2.03 -11.31
N ARG A 128 15.83 1.58 -12.56
CA ARG A 128 16.05 2.40 -13.76
C ARG A 128 14.93 3.40 -14.02
N GLU A 129 13.73 3.12 -13.53
CA GLU A 129 12.55 3.94 -13.74
C GLU A 129 12.37 5.01 -12.67
N ASN A 130 13.01 4.84 -11.50
CA ASN A 130 12.80 5.67 -10.31
C ASN A 130 14.07 6.38 -9.79
N LEU A 131 15.22 6.24 -10.46
CA LEU A 131 16.48 6.99 -10.22
C LEU A 131 16.89 7.79 -11.46
#